data_AF-A0A353N866-F1
#
_entry.id   AF-A0A353N866-F1
#
_cell.length_a   1.000
_cell.length_b   1.000
_cell.length_c   1.000
_cell.angle_alpha   90.00
_cell.angle_beta   90.00
_cell.angle_gamma   90.00
#
_symmetry.space_group_name_H-M   'P 1'
#
loop_
_entity.id
_entity.type
_entity.pdbx_description
1 polymer ?
#
loop_
_entity_poly.entity_id
_entity_poly.type
_entity_poly.pdbx_seq_one_letter_code
_entity_poly.pdbx_strand_id
1 'polypeptide(L)'
;MIRFLLRKFGLAHLRKESPSTPEGKLLHSDLEENLALFREELGNSPDVIIRRFTLNLRNELKSAVLFIDGLIDQQVIYDSILYPLMIEAKKEKWAVKGHLIDFIEDNLLTVGGVDKDDRMPGLVAAVLAGDSVLLVDGCDQALAISTKGWEK
;
A
#
# COMPACT_ATOMS: atom_id res chain seq x y z
N MET A 1 -16.34 -12.60 -1.38
CA MET A 1 -16.08 -12.88 0.04
C MET A 1 -15.88 -11.57 0.81
N ILE A 2 -15.50 -10.51 0.09
CA ILE A 2 -15.56 -9.07 0.40
C ILE A 2 -16.63 -8.69 1.45
N ARG A 3 -17.92 -8.99 1.24
CA ARG A 3 -18.99 -8.60 2.20
C ARG A 3 -18.76 -9.12 3.63
N PHE A 4 -18.07 -10.24 3.81
CA PHE A 4 -17.70 -10.76 5.12
C PHE A 4 -16.56 -9.95 5.76
N LEU A 5 -15.53 -9.59 4.98
CA LEU A 5 -14.46 -8.69 5.44
C LEU A 5 -15.06 -7.33 5.83
N LEU A 6 -15.83 -6.71 4.94
CA LEU A 6 -16.45 -5.40 5.18
C LEU A 6 -17.38 -5.41 6.41
N ARG A 7 -18.07 -6.53 6.68
CA ARG A 7 -18.95 -6.70 7.84
C ARG A 7 -18.18 -6.98 9.13
N LYS A 8 -17.08 -7.74 9.09
CA LYS A 8 -16.17 -7.99 10.23
C LYS A 8 -15.61 -6.66 10.75
N PHE A 9 -15.33 -5.72 9.85
CA PHE A 9 -14.67 -4.45 10.16
C PHE A 9 -15.59 -3.23 10.28
N GLY A 10 -16.93 -3.38 10.13
CA GLY A 10 -17.90 -2.34 10.47
C GLY A 10 -17.72 -1.00 9.74
N LEU A 11 -17.94 -0.96 8.42
CA LEU A 11 -17.63 0.20 7.56
C LEU A 11 -18.63 1.38 7.56
N ALA A 12 -19.38 1.61 8.65
CA ALA A 12 -20.39 2.68 8.66
C ALA A 12 -19.82 4.10 8.91
N HIS A 13 -18.51 4.29 9.09
CA HIS A 13 -17.97 5.60 9.54
C HIS A 13 -16.67 6.09 8.88
N LEU A 14 -16.19 5.50 7.79
CA LEU A 14 -14.95 5.98 7.13
C LEU A 14 -15.21 7.12 6.13
N ARG A 15 -15.73 8.24 6.61
CA ARG A 15 -15.63 9.52 5.87
C ARG A 15 -15.37 10.67 6.83
N LYS A 16 -14.13 11.18 6.75
CA LYS A 16 -13.55 12.31 7.50
C LYS A 16 -13.51 12.13 9.01
N GLU A 17 -12.37 11.67 9.48
CA GLU A 17 -11.49 12.39 10.40
C GLU A 17 -10.19 11.58 10.49
N SER A 18 -9.05 12.25 10.53
CA SER A 18 -7.81 11.64 11.04
C SER A 18 -7.88 11.73 12.56
N PRO A 19 -8.15 10.65 13.32
CA PRO A 19 -7.64 10.56 14.66
C PRO A 19 -6.28 9.88 14.53
N SER A 20 -5.23 10.61 14.87
CA SER A 20 -4.02 10.02 15.42
C SER A 20 -4.41 9.28 16.70
N THR A 21 -4.96 8.08 16.59
CA THR A 21 -5.05 7.16 17.71
C THR A 21 -3.63 6.66 17.95
N PRO A 22 -2.99 6.93 19.10
CA PRO A 22 -1.60 6.55 19.33
C PRO A 22 -1.41 5.03 19.48
N GLU A 23 -2.49 4.27 19.51
CA GLU A 23 -2.52 2.86 19.87
C GLU A 23 -2.71 2.00 18.61
N GLY A 24 -1.67 1.23 18.27
CA GLY A 24 -1.68 0.32 17.14
C GLY A 24 -0.31 -0.28 16.91
N LYS A 25 -0.26 -1.50 16.37
CA LYS A 25 1.02 -2.14 16.03
C LYS A 25 1.74 -1.33 14.96
N LEU A 26 2.99 -0.96 15.23
CA LEU A 26 3.86 -0.28 14.26
C LEU A 26 4.29 -1.26 13.17
N LEU A 27 4.59 -0.72 11.99
CA LEU A 27 5.28 -1.45 10.95
C LEU A 27 6.71 -1.77 11.37
N HIS A 28 7.18 -2.89 10.86
CA HIS A 28 8.55 -3.33 10.95
C HIS A 28 9.31 -2.83 9.72
N SER A 29 10.64 -2.78 9.77
CA SER A 29 11.43 -2.51 8.57
C SER A 29 11.52 -3.73 7.64
N ASP A 30 11.28 -4.94 8.14
CA ASP A 30 11.30 -6.17 7.35
C ASP A 30 9.97 -6.37 6.61
N LEU A 31 10.06 -6.57 5.29
CA LEU A 31 8.88 -6.76 4.46
C LEU A 31 8.07 -8.02 4.82
N GLU A 32 8.73 -9.13 5.13
CA GLU A 32 8.05 -10.40 5.39
C GLU A 32 7.29 -10.37 6.72
N GLU A 33 7.84 -9.70 7.75
CA GLU A 33 7.15 -9.45 9.01
C GLU A 33 5.86 -8.66 8.76
N ASN A 34 5.92 -7.56 8.01
CA ASN A 34 4.73 -6.78 7.69
C ASN A 34 3.70 -7.58 6.89
N LEU A 35 4.13 -8.37 5.89
CA LEU A 35 3.25 -9.20 5.10
C LEU A 35 2.55 -10.29 5.92
N ALA A 36 3.24 -10.86 6.92
CA ALA A 36 2.64 -11.80 7.85
C ALA A 36 1.53 -11.14 8.67
N LEU A 37 1.75 -9.92 9.15
CA LEU A 37 0.77 -9.16 9.91
C LEU A 37 -0.46 -8.78 9.09
N PHE A 38 -0.29 -8.35 7.84
CA PHE A 38 -1.44 -8.11 6.96
C PHE A 38 -2.28 -9.37 6.76
N ARG A 39 -1.65 -10.55 6.64
CA ARG A 39 -2.36 -11.83 6.53
C ARG A 39 -3.09 -12.22 7.81
N GLU A 40 -2.51 -11.93 8.98
CA GLU A 40 -3.17 -12.15 10.27
C GLU A 40 -4.42 -11.27 10.43
N GLU A 41 -4.30 -9.98 10.09
CA GLU A 41 -5.37 -8.99 10.23
C GLU A 41 -6.50 -9.21 9.21
N LEU A 42 -6.16 -9.29 7.92
CA LEU A 42 -7.11 -9.46 6.82
C LEU A 42 -7.60 -10.90 6.66
N GLY A 43 -6.91 -11.86 7.28
CA GLY A 43 -7.16 -13.29 7.14
C GLY A 43 -6.77 -13.84 5.76
N ASN A 44 -7.03 -15.13 5.53
CA ASN A 44 -6.73 -15.83 4.27
C ASN A 44 -7.80 -15.62 3.19
N SER A 45 -8.30 -14.39 3.04
CA SER A 45 -9.29 -14.09 2.00
C SER A 45 -8.65 -14.18 0.62
N PRO A 46 -9.23 -14.93 -0.33
CA PRO A 46 -8.71 -15.00 -1.71
C PRO A 46 -8.85 -13.66 -2.43
N ASP A 47 -9.71 -12.77 -1.95
CA ASP A 47 -9.90 -11.43 -2.50
C ASP A 47 -8.71 -10.50 -2.14
N VAL A 48 -7.87 -10.85 -1.14
CA VAL A 48 -6.68 -10.06 -0.77
C VAL A 48 -5.51 -10.48 -1.65
N ILE A 49 -5.05 -9.57 -2.49
CA ILE A 49 -3.94 -9.79 -3.41
C ILE A 49 -2.69 -9.14 -2.85
N ILE A 50 -1.59 -9.91 -2.80
CA ILE A 50 -0.26 -9.43 -2.44
C ILE A 50 0.64 -9.60 -3.66
N ARG A 51 0.90 -8.50 -4.38
CA ARG A 51 1.78 -8.50 -5.54
C ARG A 51 3.20 -8.12 -5.14
N ARG A 52 4.07 -9.13 -5.02
CA ARG A 52 5.51 -8.94 -4.76
C ARG A 52 6.28 -8.56 -6.02
N PHE A 53 7.28 -7.70 -5.90
CA PHE A 53 8.20 -7.30 -6.98
C PHE A 53 9.53 -6.78 -6.40
N THR A 54 10.49 -6.51 -7.28
CA THR A 54 11.78 -5.90 -6.91
C THR A 54 11.86 -4.49 -7.48
N LEU A 55 11.92 -3.49 -6.60
CA LEU A 55 12.18 -2.10 -6.94
C LEU A 55 13.69 -1.90 -7.08
N ASN A 56 14.11 -1.35 -8.21
CA ASN A 56 15.52 -1.15 -8.54
C ASN A 56 15.79 0.35 -8.58
N LEU A 57 16.32 0.89 -7.49
CA LEU A 57 16.70 2.31 -7.38
C LEU A 57 18.19 2.43 -7.07
N ARG A 58 18.56 2.45 -5.79
CA ARG A 58 19.95 2.41 -5.33
C ARG A 58 20.50 0.99 -5.21
N ASN A 59 19.61 0.05 -4.88
CA ASN A 59 19.85 -1.38 -4.72
C ASN A 59 18.56 -2.13 -5.10
N GLU A 60 18.65 -3.45 -5.21
CA GLU A 60 17.47 -4.31 -5.31
C GLU A 60 16.74 -4.30 -3.97
N LEU A 61 15.52 -3.77 -3.99
CA LEU A 61 14.65 -3.65 -2.82
C LEU A 61 13.44 -4.54 -3.05
N LYS A 62 13.20 -5.48 -2.14
CA LYS A 62 11.97 -6.27 -2.19
C LYS A 62 10.81 -5.34 -1.84
N SER A 63 9.71 -5.47 -2.56
CA SER A 63 8.55 -4.63 -2.37
C SER A 63 7.28 -5.41 -2.63
N ALA A 64 6.17 -4.94 -2.06
CA ALA A 64 4.86 -5.54 -2.29
C ALA A 64 3.79 -4.47 -2.33
N VAL A 65 2.82 -4.63 -3.23
CA VAL A 65 1.56 -3.87 -3.19
C VAL A 65 0.46 -4.82 -2.74
N LEU A 66 -0.30 -4.41 -1.72
CA LEU A 66 -1.46 -5.12 -1.18
C LEU A 66 -2.74 -4.38 -1.55
N PHE A 67 -3.75 -5.13 -1.98
CA PHE A 67 -5.06 -4.59 -2.31
C PHE A 67 -6.12 -5.68 -2.24
N ILE A 68 -7.40 -5.28 -2.25
CA ILE A 68 -8.52 -6.20 -2.37
C ILE A 68 -9.06 -6.15 -3.79
N ASP A 69 -9.04 -7.29 -4.49
CA ASP A 69 -9.65 -7.43 -5.81
C ASP A 69 -11.17 -7.17 -5.71
N GLY A 70 -11.69 -6.39 -6.65
CA GLY A 70 -13.08 -5.93 -6.64
C GLY A 70 -13.38 -4.69 -5.79
N LEU A 71 -12.39 -4.12 -5.08
CA LEU A 71 -12.50 -2.78 -4.46
C LEU A 71 -11.65 -1.70 -5.14
N ILE A 72 -10.75 -2.13 -6.03
CA ILE A 72 -9.80 -1.26 -6.74
C ILE A 72 -10.11 -1.19 -8.23
N ASP A 73 -9.57 -0.17 -8.89
CA ASP A 73 -9.41 -0.12 -10.34
C ASP A 73 -8.06 -0.75 -10.71
N GLN A 74 -8.10 -1.91 -11.36
CA GLN A 74 -6.90 -2.65 -11.75
C GLN A 74 -6.00 -1.85 -12.70
N GLN A 75 -6.58 -0.97 -13.51
CA GLN A 75 -5.80 -0.13 -14.41
C GLN A 75 -4.97 0.89 -13.64
N VAL A 76 -5.52 1.49 -12.57
CA VAL A 76 -4.78 2.42 -11.71
C VAL A 76 -3.60 1.71 -11.02
N ILE A 77 -3.80 0.48 -10.52
CA ILE A 77 -2.71 -0.33 -9.95
C ILE A 77 -1.58 -0.52 -10.96
N TYR A 78 -1.92 -0.90 -12.19
CA TYR A 78 -0.94 -1.19 -13.21
C TYR A 78 -0.22 0.08 -13.69
N ASP A 79 -0.97 1.09 -14.13
CA ASP A 79 -0.43 2.29 -14.78
C ASP A 79 0.24 3.26 -13.79
N SER A 80 -0.25 3.33 -12.54
CA SER A 80 0.18 4.36 -11.58
C SER A 80 1.08 3.85 -10.45
N ILE A 81 1.19 2.53 -10.29
CA ILE A 81 2.02 1.91 -9.23
C ILE A 81 3.00 0.90 -9.84
N LEU A 82 2.51 -0.19 -10.44
CA LEU A 82 3.40 -1.28 -10.86
C LEU A 82 4.29 -0.90 -12.04
N TYR A 83 3.75 -0.29 -13.09
CA TYR A 83 4.53 0.09 -14.26
C TYR A 83 5.63 1.13 -13.93
N PRO A 84 5.32 2.23 -13.21
CA PRO A 84 6.35 3.18 -12.81
C PRO A 84 7.45 2.55 -11.94
N LEU A 85 7.08 1.72 -10.96
CA LEU A 85 8.04 1.15 -10.00
C LEU A 85 8.85 -0.03 -10.56
N MET A 86 8.28 -0.83 -11.47
CA MET A 86 8.95 -2.03 -11.99
C MET A 86 9.71 -1.78 -13.30
N ILE A 87 9.28 -0.81 -14.10
CA ILE A 87 9.76 -0.57 -15.46
C ILE A 87 10.42 0.81 -15.56
N GLU A 88 9.71 1.90 -15.29
CA GLU A 88 10.27 3.26 -15.45
C GLU A 88 11.42 3.52 -14.49
N ALA A 89 11.30 3.09 -13.23
CA ALA A 89 12.35 3.24 -12.22
C ALA A 89 13.70 2.64 -12.66
N LYS A 90 13.71 1.65 -13.57
CA LYS A 90 14.96 1.06 -14.09
C LYS A 90 15.62 1.86 -15.20
N LYS A 91 14.89 2.75 -15.86
CA LYS A 91 15.39 3.50 -17.03
C LYS A 91 16.34 4.62 -16.62
N GLU A 92 16.25 5.08 -15.37
CA GLU A 92 17.04 6.18 -14.86
C GLU A 92 18.00 5.72 -13.75
N LYS A 93 19.13 6.44 -13.62
CA LYS A 93 20.02 6.29 -12.47
C LYS A 93 19.57 7.26 -11.40
N TRP A 94 18.75 6.77 -10.48
CA TRP A 94 18.23 7.58 -9.39
C TRP A 94 19.28 7.84 -8.32
N ALA A 95 19.52 9.12 -8.05
CA ALA A 95 20.21 9.55 -6.84
C ALA A 95 19.17 9.74 -5.73
N VAL A 96 18.77 8.65 -5.09
CA VAL A 96 17.81 8.68 -3.97
C VAL A 96 18.37 9.58 -2.86
N LYS A 97 17.66 10.67 -2.56
CA LYS A 97 17.98 11.60 -1.47
C LYS A 97 16.85 11.56 -0.45
N GLY A 98 17.20 11.68 0.83
CA GLY A 98 16.22 11.64 1.91
C GLY A 98 15.66 10.25 2.18
N HIS A 99 14.45 10.19 2.73
CA HIS A 99 13.75 8.95 3.02
C HIS A 99 13.25 8.30 1.74
N LEU A 100 13.43 6.99 1.62
CA LEU A 100 13.10 6.24 0.41
C LEU A 100 11.60 6.29 0.09
N ILE A 101 10.75 6.26 1.13
CA ILE A 101 9.29 6.32 0.98
C ILE A 101 8.87 7.66 0.37
N ASP A 102 9.37 8.77 0.91
CA ASP A 102 9.12 10.12 0.36
C ASP A 102 9.58 10.23 -1.09
N PHE A 103 10.77 9.69 -1.40
CA PHE A 103 11.29 9.70 -2.75
C PHE A 103 10.38 8.95 -3.74
N ILE A 104 9.85 7.79 -3.34
CA ILE A 104 8.93 7.00 -4.18
C ILE A 104 7.64 7.78 -4.43
N GLU A 105 7.06 8.36 -3.38
CA GLU A 105 5.86 9.20 -3.46
C GLU A 105 6.07 10.38 -4.43
N ASP A 106 7.14 11.15 -4.24
CA ASP A 106 7.36 12.41 -4.97
C ASP A 106 7.80 12.21 -6.43
N ASN A 107 8.49 11.10 -6.75
CA ASN A 107 9.21 10.96 -8.03
C ASN A 107 8.73 9.80 -8.91
N LEU A 108 8.07 8.78 -8.33
CA LEU A 108 7.74 7.56 -9.08
C LEU A 108 6.24 7.32 -9.20
N LEU A 109 5.45 7.68 -8.19
CA LEU A 109 4.01 7.51 -8.25
C LEU A 109 3.36 8.66 -9.03
N THR A 110 2.39 8.32 -9.88
CA THR A 110 1.68 9.29 -10.73
C THR A 110 0.24 9.53 -10.28
N VAL A 111 -0.16 8.91 -9.17
CA VAL A 111 -1.49 8.98 -8.57
C VAL A 111 -1.65 10.22 -7.68
N GLY A 112 -2.82 10.85 -7.69
CA GLY A 112 -3.06 12.10 -6.97
C GLY A 112 -3.35 11.96 -5.47
N GLY A 113 -3.60 10.75 -4.97
CA GLY A 113 -3.90 10.49 -3.56
C GLY A 113 -2.96 9.46 -2.98
N VAL A 114 -2.02 9.91 -2.15
CA VAL A 114 -1.07 9.07 -1.42
C VAL A 114 -1.01 9.56 0.02
N ASP A 115 -1.18 8.67 0.97
CA ASP A 115 -1.00 8.92 2.39
C ASP A 115 0.13 8.03 2.94
N LYS A 116 0.94 8.57 3.85
CA LYS A 116 1.98 7.83 4.57
C LYS A 116 1.46 7.40 5.94
N ASP A 117 1.71 6.14 6.30
CA ASP A 117 1.41 5.63 7.63
C ASP A 117 2.47 4.62 8.09
N ASP A 118 2.73 4.60 9.38
CA ASP A 118 3.64 3.70 10.08
C ASP A 118 2.88 2.68 10.97
N ARG A 119 1.53 2.75 11.00
CA ARG A 119 0.68 1.91 11.84
C ARG A 119 -0.15 0.93 11.02
N MET A 120 -0.08 -0.34 11.42
CA MET A 120 -0.84 -1.43 10.81
C MET A 120 -2.36 -1.18 10.78
N PRO A 121 -3.03 -0.70 11.85
CA PRO A 121 -4.49 -0.50 11.81
C PRO A 121 -4.96 0.49 10.74
N GLY A 122 -4.23 1.59 10.53
CA GLY A 122 -4.57 2.59 9.51
C GLY A 122 -4.41 2.03 8.10
N LEU A 123 -3.33 1.29 7.85
CA LEU A 123 -3.08 0.65 6.56
C LEU A 123 -4.08 -0.47 6.26
N VAL A 124 -4.45 -1.29 7.25
CA VAL A 124 -5.50 -2.31 7.10
C VAL A 124 -6.84 -1.65 6.75
N ALA A 125 -7.18 -0.55 7.43
CA ALA A 125 -8.39 0.22 7.13
C ALA A 125 -8.37 0.79 5.70
N ALA A 126 -7.23 1.30 5.23
CA ALA A 126 -7.05 1.78 3.86
C ALA A 126 -7.32 0.67 2.83
N VAL A 127 -6.73 -0.52 3.00
CA VAL A 127 -6.97 -1.67 2.12
C VAL A 127 -8.46 -2.05 2.09
N LEU A 128 -9.12 -2.09 3.25
CA LEU A 128 -10.55 -2.38 3.36
C LEU A 128 -11.44 -1.29 2.74
N ALA A 129 -10.95 -0.05 2.68
CA ALA A 129 -11.63 1.06 2.05
C ALA A 129 -11.44 1.10 0.53
N GLY A 130 -10.64 0.20 -0.05
CA GLY A 130 -10.34 0.13 -1.47
C GLY A 130 -9.09 0.90 -1.89
N ASP A 131 -8.23 1.28 -0.95
CA ASP A 131 -6.90 1.79 -1.26
C ASP A 131 -5.92 0.62 -1.43
N SER A 132 -4.74 0.89 -1.97
CA SER A 132 -3.64 -0.08 -2.07
C SER A 132 -2.48 0.33 -1.21
N VAL A 133 -1.86 -0.63 -0.53
CA VAL A 133 -0.72 -0.35 0.35
C VAL A 133 0.56 -0.83 -0.30
N LEU A 134 1.50 0.07 -0.53
CA LEU A 134 2.86 -0.23 -0.97
C LEU A 134 3.78 -0.35 0.25
N LEU A 135 4.44 -1.50 0.35
CA LEU A 135 5.50 -1.80 1.31
C LEU A 135 6.84 -1.94 0.59
N VAL A 136 7.90 -1.43 1.22
CA VAL A 136 9.27 -1.52 0.71
C VAL A 136 10.17 -2.03 1.82
N ASP A 137 10.93 -3.07 1.53
CA ASP A 137 11.86 -3.68 2.48
C ASP A 137 12.92 -2.66 2.95
N GLY A 138 13.20 -2.68 4.25
CA GLY A 138 14.05 -1.69 4.92
C GLY A 138 13.34 -0.38 5.27
N CYS A 139 12.03 -0.26 5.09
CA CYS A 139 11.23 0.91 5.49
C CYS A 139 10.19 0.51 6.55
N ASP A 140 10.09 1.30 7.61
CA ASP A 140 9.10 1.21 8.69
C ASP A 140 7.85 2.07 8.43
N GLN A 141 7.70 2.56 7.20
CA GLN A 141 6.55 3.32 6.73
C GLN A 141 6.05 2.72 5.41
N ALA A 142 4.76 2.90 5.15
CA ALA A 142 4.10 2.46 3.93
C ALA A 142 3.35 3.60 3.25
N LEU A 143 3.06 3.42 1.97
CA LEU A 143 2.19 4.33 1.21
C LEU A 143 0.82 3.68 1.03
N ALA A 144 -0.23 4.31 1.54
CA ALA A 144 -1.62 4.04 1.19
C ALA A 144 -1.99 4.88 -0.04
N ILE A 145 -2.28 4.21 -1.14
CA ILE A 145 -2.41 4.81 -2.47
C ILE A 145 -3.87 4.68 -2.90
N SER A 146 -4.49 5.80 -3.26
CA SER A 146 -5.88 5.85 -3.73
C SER A 146 -6.02 5.18 -5.08
N THR A 147 -6.53 3.95 -5.08
CA THR A 147 -6.70 3.11 -6.27
C THR A 147 -8.15 2.76 -6.53
N LYS A 148 -9.08 3.41 -5.84
CA LYS A 148 -10.53 3.29 -6.05
C LYS A 148 -10.84 3.79 -7.46
N GLY A 149 -11.54 2.96 -8.23
CA GLY A 149 -12.19 3.43 -9.44
C GLY A 149 -13.28 4.41 -9.02
N TRP A 150 -13.15 5.68 -9.38
CA TRP A 150 -14.31 6.56 -9.35
C TRP A 150 -15.31 5.99 -10.37
N GLU A 151 -16.43 5.46 -9.89
CA GLU A 151 -17.59 5.21 -10.74
C GLU A 151 -17.88 6.51 -11.50
N LYS A 152 -17.83 6.43 -12.83
CA LYS A 152 -18.47 7.44 -13.68
C LYS A 152 -19.98 7.29 -13.62
#